data_AF-A0A662BBB3-F1
#
_entry.id   AF-A0A662BBB3-F1
#
_cell.length_a   1.000
_cell.length_b   1.000
_cell.length_c   1.000
_cell.angle_alpha   90.00
_cell.angle_beta   90.00
_cell.angle_gamma   90.00
#
_symmetry.space_group_name_H-M   'P 1'
#
loop_
_entity.id
_entity.type
_entity.pdbx_description
1 polymer ?
#
loop_
_entity_poly.entity_id
_entity_poly.type
_entity_poly.pdbx_seq_one_letter_code
_entity_poly.pdbx_strand_id
1 'polypeptide(L)'
;RRTKFGVDKLEKTLLNNNYYAVSIHGDKTQIAREEALNKFKNKEANILIATDVASRGIDISNLDAVINFDIPNIPETYVHRIGRTGRAGETGKAFSFCSADEKNYIIDIQKLIHTNITIVEEHPYPLDPKAKPEVHKKKGSKYKKGRKSAAAKKKKKRWY
;
A
#
# COMPACT_ATOMS: atom_id res chain seq x y z
N ARG A 1 6.57 -0.48 6.34
CA ARG A 1 5.97 -0.49 4.99
C ARG A 1 4.45 -0.50 5.13
N ARG A 2 3.73 0.24 4.28
CA ARG A 2 2.30 0.59 4.38
C ARG A 2 1.89 1.44 5.59
N THR A 3 2.48 2.61 5.76
CA THR A 3 2.06 3.57 6.79
C THR A 3 1.88 4.96 6.20
N LYS A 4 1.01 5.77 6.83
CA LYS A 4 0.84 7.20 6.55
C LYS A 4 2.16 7.97 6.44
N PHE A 5 3.09 7.72 7.38
CA PHE A 5 4.42 8.31 7.38
C PHE A 5 5.26 7.92 6.15
N GLY A 6 5.07 6.70 5.64
CA GLY A 6 5.72 6.26 4.40
C GLY A 6 5.20 7.01 3.18
N VAL A 7 3.89 7.27 3.14
CA VAL A 7 3.23 8.04 2.07
C VAL A 7 3.71 9.49 2.07
N ASP A 8 3.68 10.17 3.22
CA ASP A 8 4.18 11.56 3.31
C ASP A 8 5.67 11.67 2.97
N LYS A 9 6.48 10.67 3.37
CA LYS A 9 7.90 10.63 3.03
C LYS A 9 8.11 10.45 1.53
N LEU A 10 7.31 9.59 0.89
CA LEU A 10 7.40 9.37 -0.55
C LEU A 10 7.00 10.63 -1.33
N GLU A 11 5.91 11.30 -0.93
CA GLU A 11 5.49 12.58 -1.50
C GLU A 11 6.61 13.62 -1.43
N LYS A 12 7.22 13.82 -0.25
CA LYS A 12 8.35 14.74 -0.10
C LYS A 12 9.55 14.36 -0.97
N THR A 13 9.85 13.08 -1.08
CA THR A 13 10.96 12.59 -1.91
C THR A 13 10.71 12.90 -3.38
N LEU A 14 9.49 12.69 -3.87
CA LEU A 14 9.11 13.00 -5.26
C LEU A 14 9.15 14.51 -5.52
N LEU A 15 8.62 15.33 -4.61
CA LEU A 15 8.66 16.79 -4.73
C LEU A 15 10.10 17.32 -4.77
N ASN A 16 10.99 16.79 -3.92
CA ASN A 16 12.41 17.16 -3.92
C ASN A 16 13.14 16.75 -5.21
N ASN A 17 12.64 15.73 -5.91
CA ASN A 17 13.16 15.27 -7.20
C ASN A 17 12.43 15.94 -8.40
N ASN A 18 11.73 17.06 -8.16
CA ASN A 18 10.98 17.81 -9.17
C ASN A 18 9.80 17.07 -9.83
N TYR A 19 9.21 16.10 -9.13
CA TYR A 19 7.96 15.46 -9.55
C TYR A 19 6.76 16.05 -8.81
N TYR A 20 5.73 16.44 -9.55
CA TYR A 20 4.47 16.92 -9.00
C TYR A 20 3.64 15.75 -8.46
N ALA A 21 3.72 15.52 -7.15
CA ALA A 21 3.03 14.45 -6.46
C ALA A 21 2.16 14.98 -5.32
N VAL A 22 1.02 14.32 -5.10
CA VAL A 22 0.09 14.57 -3.99
C VAL A 22 -0.22 13.28 -3.26
N SER A 23 -0.52 13.36 -1.95
CA SER A 23 -0.80 12.18 -1.13
C SER A 23 -2.20 12.15 -0.49
N ILE A 24 -2.77 10.94 -0.38
CA ILE A 24 -4.02 10.66 0.33
C ILE A 24 -3.85 9.47 1.30
N HIS A 25 -4.03 9.74 2.58
CA HIS A 25 -4.04 8.74 3.64
C HIS A 25 -5.03 9.12 4.75
N GLY A 26 -5.36 8.18 5.65
CA GLY A 26 -6.43 8.34 6.64
C GLY A 26 -6.24 9.42 7.73
N ASP A 27 -5.08 10.07 7.77
CA ASP A 27 -4.81 11.18 8.70
C ASP A 27 -5.05 12.56 8.03
N LYS A 28 -5.22 12.61 6.70
CA LYS A 28 -5.60 13.84 6.00
C LYS A 28 -7.07 14.13 6.29
N THR A 29 -7.39 15.41 6.47
CA THR A 29 -8.80 15.86 6.58
C THR A 29 -9.54 15.57 5.27
N GLN A 30 -10.86 15.46 5.34
CA GLN A 30 -11.68 15.23 4.14
C GLN A 30 -11.46 16.32 3.08
N ILE A 31 -11.39 17.60 3.50
CA ILE A 31 -11.07 18.74 2.64
C ILE A 31 -9.72 18.54 1.94
N ALA A 32 -8.67 18.20 2.68
CA ALA A 32 -7.35 17.98 2.09
C ALA A 32 -7.31 16.80 1.11
N ARG A 33 -8.15 15.77 1.35
CA ARG A 33 -8.30 14.64 0.41
C ARG A 33 -8.96 15.10 -0.89
N GLU A 34 -10.01 15.91 -0.81
CA GLU A 34 -10.71 16.46 -1.98
C GLU A 34 -9.82 17.42 -2.78
N GLU A 35 -9.06 18.29 -2.11
CA GLU A 35 -8.08 19.16 -2.76
C GLU A 35 -7.00 18.36 -3.49
N ALA A 36 -6.42 17.33 -2.85
CA ALA A 36 -5.43 16.46 -3.50
C ALA A 36 -6.01 15.75 -4.73
N LEU A 37 -7.26 15.29 -4.65
CA LEU A 37 -7.96 14.68 -5.77
C LEU A 37 -8.20 15.66 -6.91
N ASN A 38 -8.61 16.89 -6.60
CA ASN A 38 -8.87 17.92 -7.60
C ASN A 38 -7.57 18.30 -8.32
N LYS A 39 -6.46 18.49 -7.58
CA LYS A 39 -5.14 18.73 -8.17
C LYS A 39 -4.72 17.63 -9.14
N PHE A 40 -4.95 16.37 -8.75
CA PHE A 40 -4.65 15.24 -9.61
C PHE A 40 -5.55 15.19 -10.86
N LYS A 41 -6.87 15.38 -10.70
CA LYS A 41 -7.83 15.40 -11.81
C LYS A 41 -7.59 16.54 -12.80
N ASN A 42 -7.18 17.71 -12.30
CA ASN A 42 -6.86 18.90 -13.09
C ASN A 42 -5.47 18.83 -13.74
N LYS A 43 -4.71 17.74 -13.55
CA LYS A 43 -3.32 17.56 -14.02
C LYS A 43 -2.33 18.59 -13.43
N GLU A 44 -2.68 19.22 -12.30
CA GLU A 44 -1.74 20.03 -11.51
C GLU A 44 -0.72 19.14 -10.78
N ALA A 45 -1.12 17.90 -10.47
CA ALA A 45 -0.24 16.85 -10.00
C ALA A 45 -0.35 15.62 -10.91
N ASN A 46 0.80 15.07 -11.31
CA ASN A 46 0.87 13.92 -12.21
C ASN A 46 0.88 12.59 -11.45
N ILE A 47 1.18 12.63 -10.14
CA ILE A 47 1.32 11.44 -9.31
C ILE A 47 0.41 11.56 -8.08
N LEU A 48 -0.44 10.56 -7.88
CA LEU A 48 -1.26 10.42 -6.67
C LEU A 48 -0.79 9.21 -5.86
N ILE A 49 -0.33 9.45 -4.64
CA ILE A 49 0.09 8.40 -3.71
C ILE A 49 -1.04 8.14 -2.72
N ALA A 50 -1.49 6.89 -2.59
CA ALA A 50 -2.56 6.54 -1.68
C ALA A 50 -2.32 5.26 -0.88
N THR A 51 -2.94 5.18 0.30
CA THR A 51 -3.09 3.91 1.06
C THR A 51 -4.43 3.25 0.73
N ASP A 52 -4.51 1.92 0.86
CA ASP A 52 -5.75 1.14 0.59
C ASP A 52 -6.97 1.63 1.38
N VAL A 53 -6.75 2.10 2.61
CA VAL A 53 -7.84 2.60 3.46
C VAL A 53 -8.36 3.93 2.93
N ALA A 54 -7.47 4.77 2.42
CA ALA A 54 -7.83 6.09 1.92
C ALA A 54 -8.30 6.08 0.46
N SER A 55 -7.98 5.05 -0.32
CA SER A 55 -8.47 4.89 -1.70
C SER A 55 -9.89 4.34 -1.79
N ARG A 56 -10.44 3.76 -0.71
CA ARG A 56 -11.85 3.32 -0.67
C ARG A 56 -12.78 4.54 -0.77
N GLY A 57 -13.71 4.48 -1.72
CA GLY A 57 -14.65 5.58 -2.01
C GLY A 57 -14.06 6.65 -2.94
N ILE A 58 -12.80 6.52 -3.37
CA ILE A 58 -12.23 7.39 -4.41
C ILE A 58 -12.53 6.75 -5.76
N ASP A 59 -13.40 7.40 -6.54
CA ASP A 59 -13.63 7.01 -7.93
C ASP A 59 -12.62 7.71 -8.84
N ILE A 60 -11.46 7.06 -9.00
CA ILE A 60 -10.47 7.37 -10.03
C ILE A 60 -10.33 6.11 -10.88
N SER A 61 -10.51 6.29 -12.18
CA SER A 61 -10.37 5.27 -13.21
C SER A 61 -9.67 5.89 -14.43
N ASN A 62 -9.31 5.05 -15.40
CA ASN A 62 -8.61 5.44 -16.63
C ASN A 62 -7.25 6.10 -16.37
N LEU A 63 -6.47 5.52 -15.47
CA LEU A 63 -5.08 5.90 -15.25
C LEU A 63 -4.19 5.26 -16.33
N ASP A 64 -3.17 5.98 -16.80
CA ASP A 64 -2.17 5.42 -17.72
C ASP A 64 -1.38 4.26 -17.09
N ALA A 65 -1.06 4.42 -15.80
CA ALA A 65 -0.32 3.44 -15.04
C ALA A 65 -0.71 3.39 -13.57
N VAL A 66 -0.56 2.20 -12.98
CA VAL A 66 -0.66 1.96 -11.53
C VAL A 66 0.67 1.40 -11.03
N ILE A 67 1.20 1.97 -9.94
CA ILE A 67 2.45 1.51 -9.33
C ILE A 67 2.16 1.03 -7.91
N ASN A 68 2.37 -0.26 -7.65
CA ASN A 68 2.34 -0.84 -6.32
C ASN A 68 3.70 -0.63 -5.65
N PHE A 69 3.79 0.35 -4.75
CA PHE A 69 5.01 0.59 -3.97
C PHE A 69 5.29 -0.50 -2.94
N ASP A 70 4.22 -1.00 -2.30
CA ASP A 70 4.26 -2.17 -1.42
C ASP A 70 3.22 -3.18 -1.97
N ILE A 71 3.62 -4.45 -2.15
CA ILE A 71 2.71 -5.52 -2.60
C ILE A 71 1.63 -5.73 -1.56
N PRO A 72 0.32 -5.75 -1.90
CA PRO A 72 -0.72 -6.03 -0.92
C PRO A 72 -0.65 -7.49 -0.45
N ASN A 73 -0.94 -7.74 0.83
CA ASN A 73 -0.98 -9.09 1.40
C ASN A 73 -2.29 -9.85 1.12
N ILE A 74 -3.26 -9.17 0.50
CA ILE A 74 -4.57 -9.72 0.12
C ILE A 74 -4.63 -9.66 -1.41
N PRO A 75 -4.67 -10.80 -2.11
CA PRO A 75 -4.69 -10.86 -3.58
C PRO A 75 -5.80 -10.03 -4.25
N GLU A 76 -7.00 -10.00 -3.68
CA GLU A 76 -8.13 -9.23 -4.21
C GLU A 76 -7.85 -7.72 -4.17
N THR A 77 -7.06 -7.27 -3.19
CA THR A 77 -6.64 -5.86 -3.11
C THR A 77 -5.71 -5.52 -4.27
N TYR A 78 -4.85 -6.44 -4.71
CA TYR A 78 -4.02 -6.25 -5.89
C TYR A 78 -4.87 -6.01 -7.13
N VAL A 79 -5.85 -6.89 -7.37
CA VAL A 79 -6.77 -6.80 -8.51
C VAL A 79 -7.53 -5.47 -8.50
N HIS A 80 -8.05 -5.03 -7.35
CA HIS A 80 -8.74 -3.75 -7.22
C HIS A 80 -7.86 -2.53 -7.48
N ARG A 81 -6.55 -2.61 -7.17
CA ARG A 81 -5.57 -1.56 -7.46
C ARG A 81 -5.27 -1.48 -8.95
N ILE A 82 -4.92 -2.60 -9.57
CA ILE A 82 -4.60 -2.61 -11.01
C ILE A 82 -5.84 -2.33 -11.88
N GLY A 83 -7.04 -2.65 -11.40
CA GLY A 83 -8.30 -2.31 -12.06
C GLY A 83 -8.63 -0.82 -12.15
N ARG A 84 -7.72 0.07 -11.73
CA ARG A 84 -7.77 1.53 -11.93
C ARG A 84 -7.22 1.98 -13.28
N THR A 85 -6.49 1.09 -13.97
CA THR A 85 -6.00 1.27 -15.34
C THR A 85 -6.67 0.26 -16.28
N GLY A 86 -6.54 0.45 -17.61
CA GLY A 86 -6.94 -0.52 -18.63
C GLY A 86 -8.44 -0.86 -18.67
N ARG A 87 -9.32 0.15 -18.51
CA ARG A 87 -10.77 -0.01 -18.60
C ARG A 87 -11.30 0.32 -20.00
N ALA A 88 -12.50 -0.15 -20.31
CA ALA A 88 -13.22 0.16 -21.56
C ALA A 88 -12.47 -0.22 -22.86
N GLY A 89 -11.64 -1.27 -22.82
CA GLY A 89 -10.87 -1.72 -23.98
C GLY A 89 -9.53 -1.01 -24.18
N GLU A 90 -9.20 -0.04 -23.33
CA GLU A 90 -7.89 0.59 -23.34
C GLU A 90 -6.83 -0.29 -22.67
N THR A 91 -5.59 -0.15 -23.13
CA THR A 91 -4.44 -0.81 -22.51
C THR A 91 -3.94 -0.01 -21.32
N GLY A 92 -3.69 -0.69 -20.20
CA GLY A 92 -3.18 -0.09 -18.97
C GLY A 92 -1.89 -0.74 -18.52
N LYS A 93 -1.01 0.01 -17.83
CA LYS A 93 0.24 -0.53 -17.28
C LYS A 93 0.18 -0.66 -15.77
N ALA A 94 0.63 -1.78 -15.24
CA ALA A 94 0.76 -1.99 -13.80
C ALA A 94 2.18 -2.44 -13.45
N PHE A 95 2.84 -1.68 -12.59
CA PHE A 95 4.18 -2.00 -12.07
C PHE A 95 4.09 -2.29 -10.59
N SER A 96 4.93 -3.19 -10.10
CA SER A 96 4.94 -3.56 -8.70
C SER A 96 6.35 -3.74 -8.19
N PHE A 97 6.70 -3.00 -7.14
CA PHE A 97 7.93 -3.22 -6.40
C PHE A 97 7.70 -4.35 -5.40
N CYS A 98 8.60 -5.32 -5.39
CA CYS A 98 8.51 -6.49 -4.51
C CYS A 98 9.79 -6.63 -3.71
N SER A 99 9.64 -6.75 -2.39
CA SER A 99 10.74 -7.05 -1.48
C SER A 99 10.80 -8.55 -1.17
N ALA A 100 11.93 -9.03 -0.61
CA ALA A 100 12.15 -10.44 -0.30
C ALA A 100 11.10 -11.03 0.66
N ASP A 101 10.58 -10.21 1.58
CA ASP A 101 9.51 -10.56 2.52
C ASP A 101 8.11 -10.64 1.89
N GLU A 102 7.94 -10.16 0.66
CA GLU A 102 6.65 -10.10 -0.04
C GLU A 102 6.49 -11.16 -1.13
N LYS A 103 7.50 -12.01 -1.35
CA LYS A 103 7.49 -13.09 -2.36
C LYS A 103 6.26 -14.01 -2.24
N ASN A 104 5.87 -14.34 -1.01
CA ASN A 104 4.68 -15.18 -0.78
C ASN A 104 3.39 -14.51 -1.25
N TYR A 105 3.27 -13.18 -1.10
CA TYR A 105 2.10 -12.45 -1.56
C TYR A 105 1.98 -12.45 -3.08
N ILE A 106 3.11 -12.37 -3.80
CA ILE A 106 3.13 -12.50 -5.26
C ILE A 106 2.64 -13.87 -5.72
N ILE A 107 3.05 -14.94 -5.05
CA ILE A 107 2.61 -16.31 -5.38
C ILE A 107 1.08 -16.42 -5.25
N ASP A 108 0.51 -15.90 -4.15
CA ASP A 108 -0.93 -15.93 -3.92
C ASP A 108 -1.69 -15.06 -4.93
N ILE A 109 -1.13 -13.90 -5.30
CA ILE A 109 -1.67 -13.05 -6.36
C ILE A 109 -1.69 -13.77 -7.71
N GLN A 110 -0.56 -14.37 -8.12
CA GLN A 110 -0.43 -15.09 -9.39
C GLN A 110 -1.42 -16.25 -9.49
N LYS A 111 -1.66 -16.96 -8.38
CA LYS A 111 -2.69 -18.00 -8.30
C LYS A 111 -4.09 -17.44 -8.51
N LEU A 112 -4.43 -16.31 -7.88
CA LEU A 112 -5.75 -15.69 -8.04
C LEU A 112 -5.99 -15.22 -9.48
N ILE A 113 -5.01 -14.54 -10.09
CA ILE A 113 -5.15 -13.98 -11.44
C ILE A 113 -4.85 -15.00 -12.55
N HIS A 114 -4.46 -16.23 -12.18
CA HIS A 114 -4.09 -17.32 -13.09
C HIS A 114 -3.06 -16.91 -14.16
N THR A 115 -2.16 -15.99 -13.80
CA THR A 115 -1.18 -15.39 -14.73
C THR A 115 0.15 -15.17 -14.01
N ASN A 116 1.24 -15.46 -14.70
CA ASN A 116 2.58 -15.18 -14.20
C ASN A 116 2.95 -13.71 -14.43
N ILE A 117 3.12 -12.97 -13.34
CA ILE A 117 3.69 -11.61 -13.36
C ILE A 117 5.15 -11.68 -13.84
N THR A 118 5.47 -11.01 -14.93
CA THR A 118 6.83 -10.92 -15.48
C THR A 118 7.75 -10.14 -14.55
N ILE A 119 8.97 -10.64 -14.37
CA ILE A 119 10.02 -9.98 -13.58
C ILE A 119 10.91 -9.18 -14.54
N VAL A 120 11.18 -7.92 -14.19
CA VAL A 120 12.13 -7.09 -14.92
C VAL A 120 13.53 -7.36 -14.37
N GLU A 121 14.32 -8.17 -15.08
CA GLU A 121 15.66 -8.57 -14.64
C GLU A 121 16.73 -7.49 -14.89
N GLU A 122 16.53 -6.63 -15.90
CA GLU A 122 17.48 -5.61 -16.34
C GLU A 122 17.43 -4.29 -15.52
N HIS A 123 16.82 -4.32 -14.34
CA HIS A 123 16.71 -3.11 -13.51
C HIS A 123 18.02 -2.84 -12.76
N PRO A 124 18.51 -1.59 -12.65
CA PRO A 124 19.76 -1.25 -11.94
C PRO A 124 19.75 -1.61 -10.44
N TYR A 125 18.59 -1.88 -9.88
CA TYR A 125 18.40 -2.32 -8.50
C TYR A 125 17.58 -3.62 -8.48
N PRO A 126 18.16 -4.77 -8.85
CA PRO A 126 17.47 -6.05 -8.79
C PRO A 126 17.40 -6.52 -7.34
N LEU A 127 16.31 -7.23 -7.00
CA LEU A 127 16.23 -7.91 -5.71
C LEU A 127 17.23 -9.07 -5.72
N ASP A 128 18.23 -9.06 -4.84
CA ASP A 128 19.12 -10.21 -4.68
C ASP A 128 18.29 -11.46 -4.35
N PRO A 129 18.37 -12.55 -5.15
CA PRO A 129 17.64 -13.79 -4.89
C PRO A 129 17.87 -14.35 -3.47
N LYS A 130 19.04 -14.08 -2.88
CA LYS A 130 19.45 -14.50 -1.53
C LYS A 130 19.13 -13.48 -0.43
N ALA A 131 18.50 -12.35 -0.76
CA ALA A 131 18.10 -11.35 0.22
C ALA A 131 17.19 -11.98 1.28
N LYS A 132 17.60 -11.89 2.55
CA LYS A 132 16.78 -12.35 3.67
C LYS A 132 15.63 -11.38 3.88
N PRO A 133 14.42 -11.86 4.24
CA PRO A 133 13.30 -10.99 4.55
C PRO A 133 13.65 -10.06 5.71
N GLU A 134 13.60 -8.74 5.49
CA GLU A 134 13.75 -7.76 6.55
C GLU A 134 12.48 -7.74 7.41
N VAL A 135 12.46 -8.57 8.45
CA VAL A 135 11.37 -8.55 9.42
C VAL A 135 11.48 -7.27 10.26
N HIS A 136 10.78 -6.22 9.85
CA HIS A 136 10.57 -5.03 10.67
C HIS A 136 9.75 -5.39 11.90
N LYS A 137 10.40 -5.95 12.93
CA LYS A 137 9.80 -6.15 14.25
C LYS A 137 9.31 -4.79 14.72
N LYS A 138 7.99 -4.59 14.81
CA LYS A 138 7.41 -3.45 15.51
C LYS A 138 8.04 -3.45 16.90
N LYS A 139 8.84 -2.44 17.24
CA LYS A 139 9.31 -2.25 18.62
C LYS A 139 8.05 -2.26 19.48
N GLY A 140 7.91 -3.28 20.32
CA GLY A 140 6.79 -3.37 21.23
C GLY A 140 6.67 -2.05 21.98
N SER A 141 5.48 -1.50 22.06
CA SER A 141 5.23 -0.33 22.89
C SER A 141 5.73 -0.65 24.30
N LYS A 142 6.75 0.07 24.79
CA LYS A 142 7.22 -0.01 26.18
C LYS A 142 6.11 0.31 27.19
N TYR A 143 4.95 0.80 26.72
CA TYR A 143 3.82 1.27 27.51
C TYR A 143 2.57 0.37 27.48
N LYS A 144 2.63 -0.87 26.99
CA LYS A 144 1.56 -1.85 27.27
C LYS A 144 1.78 -2.54 28.63
N LYS A 145 1.63 -1.79 29.73
CA LYS A 145 1.29 -2.40 31.02
C LYS A 145 -0.09 -3.05 30.83
N GLY A 146 -0.13 -4.38 30.92
CA GLY A 146 -1.37 -5.13 30.81
C GLY A 146 -2.39 -4.62 31.83
N ARG A 147 -3.40 -3.89 31.36
CA ARG A 147 -4.60 -3.56 32.14
C ARG A 147 -5.45 -4.83 32.29
N LYS A 148 -4.96 -5.79 33.08
CA LYS A 148 -5.84 -6.73 33.76
C LYS A 148 -6.02 -6.17 35.16
N SER A 149 -7.15 -5.52 35.41
CA SER A 149 -7.52 -5.06 36.75
C SER A 149 -7.57 -6.26 37.69
N ALA A 150 -7.22 -6.06 38.96
CA ALA A 150 -7.25 -7.10 39.98
C ALA A 150 -8.64 -7.77 40.11
N ALA A 151 -9.71 -7.05 39.73
CA ALA A 151 -11.08 -7.56 39.66
C ALA A 151 -11.25 -8.71 38.65
N ALA A 152 -10.51 -8.70 37.53
CA ALA A 152 -10.59 -9.76 36.51
C ALA A 152 -9.93 -11.08 36.95
N LYS A 153 -9.10 -11.07 38.00
CA LYS A 153 -8.50 -12.29 38.58
C LYS A 153 -9.40 -12.98 39.61
N LYS A 154 -10.37 -12.27 40.23
CA LYS A 154 -11.19 -12.81 41.33
C LYS A 154 -12.48 -13.52 40.92
N LYS A 155 -12.93 -13.44 39.65
CA LYS A 155 -14.19 -14.04 39.18
C LYS A 155 -14.01 -15.16 38.16
N LYS A 156 -13.27 -16.20 38.53
CA LYS A 156 -13.41 -17.52 37.88
C LYS A 156 -14.01 -18.49 38.90
N LYS A 157 -15.30 -18.33 39.22
CA LYS A 157 -16.09 -19.46 39.72
C LYS A 157 -16.26 -20.41 38.54
N ARG A 158 -15.50 -21.50 38.53
CA ARG A 158 -15.78 -22.68 37.70
C ARG A 158 -17.09 -23.27 38.23
N TRP A 159 -18.10 -23.34 37.38
CA TRP A 159 -19.23 -24.22 37.61
C TRP A 159 -18.81 -25.58 37.06
N TYR A 160 -18.93 -26.63 37.87
CA TYR A 160 -19.00 -28.02 37.40
C TYR A 160 -20.43 -28.29 36.96
#